data_AF-A0A537J740-F1
#
_entry.id   AF-A0A537J740-F1
#
_cell.length_a   1.000
_cell.length_b   1.000
_cell.length_c   1.000
_cell.angle_alpha   90.00
_cell.angle_beta   90.00
_cell.angle_gamma   90.00
#
_symmetry.space_group_name_H-M   'P 1'
#
loop_
_entity.id
_entity.type
_entity.pdbx_description
1 polymer ?
#
loop_
_entity_poly.entity_id
_entity_poly.type
_entity_poly.pdbx_seq_one_letter_code
_entity_poly.pdbx_strand_id
1 'polypeptide(L)'
;MATKVHKLLSHGEKVRLRRLVEDVERETGAEVATLLVPHVDDVEAFATAYFNHLGIGKRERHSGVLILVVVDRRRVRIEVGRGLEPVVTQEAAQRIIHEVMAPAFRSGRYGEGVIRGVEAVGALIRAAEARAGRA
;
A
#
# COMPACT_ATOMS: atom_id res chain seq x y z
N MET A 1 -15.01 6.72 20.76
CA MET A 1 -15.34 7.46 19.52
C MET A 1 -14.96 6.59 18.32
N ALA A 2 -15.92 5.94 17.65
CA ALA A 2 -15.67 5.24 16.40
C ALA A 2 -15.54 6.28 15.28
N THR A 3 -14.33 6.76 15.02
CA THR A 3 -14.04 7.74 13.98
C THR A 3 -14.48 7.19 12.62
N LYS A 4 -15.10 8.04 11.79
CA LYS A 4 -15.66 7.78 10.45
C LYS A 4 -14.57 7.40 9.41
N VAL A 5 -13.64 6.50 9.73
CA VAL A 5 -12.53 6.09 8.84
C VAL A 5 -13.05 5.52 7.53
N HIS A 6 -14.19 4.82 7.56
CA HIS A 6 -14.90 4.34 6.37
C HIS A 6 -15.40 5.47 5.43
N LYS A 7 -15.44 6.72 5.89
CA LYS A 7 -15.81 7.93 5.10
C LYS A 7 -14.61 8.74 4.62
N LEU A 8 -13.38 8.35 4.96
CA LEU A 8 -12.17 9.05 4.49
C LEU A 8 -11.92 8.88 2.99
N LEU A 9 -12.50 7.83 2.41
CA LEU A 9 -12.53 7.60 0.97
C LEU A 9 -13.99 7.73 0.50
N SER A 10 -14.19 8.58 -0.49
CA SER A 10 -15.43 8.65 -1.27
C SER A 10 -15.69 7.33 -2.02
N HIS A 11 -16.91 7.15 -2.50
CA HIS A 11 -17.25 5.99 -3.33
C HIS A 11 -16.38 5.92 -4.59
N GLY A 12 -16.18 7.06 -5.28
CA GLY A 12 -15.34 7.13 -6.48
C GLY A 12 -13.88 6.76 -6.19
N GLU A 13 -13.32 7.19 -5.06
CA GLU A 13 -11.96 6.84 -4.65
C GLU A 13 -11.84 5.34 -4.34
N LYS A 14 -12.84 4.73 -3.69
CA LYS A 14 -12.85 3.26 -3.45
C LYS A 14 -12.90 2.48 -4.76
N VAL A 15 -13.69 2.92 -5.73
CA VAL A 15 -13.77 2.29 -7.06
C VAL A 15 -12.44 2.44 -7.80
N ARG A 16 -11.84 3.64 -7.78
CA ARG A 16 -10.54 3.88 -8.42
C ARG A 16 -9.44 3.04 -7.77
N LEU A 17 -9.40 2.99 -6.44
CA LEU A 17 -8.41 2.21 -5.71
C LEU A 17 -8.53 0.71 -6.00
N ARG A 18 -9.76 0.19 -6.06
CA ARG A 18 -10.02 -1.21 -6.44
C ARG A 18 -9.48 -1.54 -7.82
N ARG A 19 -9.83 -0.74 -8.83
CA ARG A 19 -9.34 -0.94 -10.21
C ARG A 19 -7.82 -0.90 -10.26
N LEU A 20 -7.21 0.04 -9.55
CA LEU A 20 -5.77 0.18 -9.54
C LEU A 20 -5.05 -1.04 -8.94
N VAL A 21 -5.54 -1.60 -7.83
CA VAL A 21 -4.92 -2.82 -7.25
C VAL A 21 -5.14 -4.03 -8.15
N GLU A 22 -6.31 -4.16 -8.78
CA GLU A 22 -6.62 -5.20 -9.78
C GLU A 22 -5.68 -5.09 -11.00
N ASP A 23 -5.40 -3.87 -11.46
CA ASP A 23 -4.47 -3.63 -12.57
C ASP A 23 -3.03 -3.98 -12.21
N VAL A 24 -2.56 -3.65 -11.00
CA VAL A 24 -1.22 -4.07 -10.54
C VAL A 24 -1.14 -5.59 -10.51
N GLU A 25 -2.13 -6.26 -9.94
CA GLU A 25 -2.16 -7.72 -9.86
C GLU A 25 -2.18 -8.38 -11.24
N ARG A 26 -3.02 -7.88 -12.16
CA ARG A 26 -3.10 -8.38 -13.54
C ARG A 26 -1.78 -8.23 -14.29
N GLU A 27 -1.07 -7.13 -14.08
CA GLU A 27 0.11 -6.77 -14.85
C GLU A 27 1.41 -7.36 -14.30
N THR A 28 1.49 -7.58 -12.99
CA THR A 28 2.73 -8.00 -12.32
C THR A 28 2.58 -9.27 -11.48
N GLY A 29 1.34 -9.74 -11.24
CA GLY A 29 1.06 -10.82 -10.30
C GLY A 29 1.31 -10.46 -8.83
N ALA A 30 1.51 -9.17 -8.52
CA ALA A 30 1.66 -8.69 -7.15
C ALA A 30 0.32 -8.23 -6.58
N GLU A 31 0.01 -8.62 -5.36
CA GLU A 31 -1.24 -8.25 -4.68
C GLU A 31 -0.98 -7.08 -3.75
N VAL A 32 -1.76 -5.99 -3.92
CA VAL A 32 -1.66 -4.81 -3.06
C VAL A 32 -2.93 -4.64 -2.26
N ALA A 33 -2.82 -4.63 -0.94
CA ALA A 33 -3.90 -4.34 -0.01
C ALA A 33 -3.70 -2.96 0.63
N THR A 34 -4.80 -2.27 0.92
CA THR A 34 -4.79 -0.99 1.65
C THR A 34 -5.70 -1.07 2.85
N LEU A 35 -5.20 -0.63 4.01
CA LEU A 35 -5.98 -0.57 5.25
C LEU A 35 -5.83 0.81 5.89
N LEU A 36 -6.96 1.47 6.15
CA LEU A 36 -6.99 2.69 6.96
C LEU A 36 -7.68 2.36 8.27
N VAL A 37 -7.02 2.69 9.38
CA VAL A 37 -7.51 2.45 10.75
C VAL A 37 -7.44 3.73 11.57
N PRO A 38 -8.37 3.92 12.53
CA PRO A 38 -8.37 5.13 13.34
C PRO A 38 -7.13 5.21 14.23
N HIS A 39 -6.74 4.07 14.81
CA HIS A 39 -5.71 3.95 15.83
C HIS A 39 -5.12 2.54 15.83
N VAL A 40 -3.82 2.46 16.13
CA VAL A 40 -3.07 1.25 16.48
C VAL A 40 -1.97 1.68 17.46
N ASP A 41 -1.72 0.89 18.50
CA ASP A 41 -0.63 1.15 19.45
C ASP A 41 0.74 0.87 18.81
N ASP A 42 0.97 -0.37 18.38
CA ASP A 42 2.18 -0.79 17.67
C ASP A 42 1.90 -1.00 16.18
N VAL A 43 2.27 0.01 15.38
CA VAL A 43 2.02 0.04 13.93
C VAL A 43 2.77 -1.07 13.20
N GLU A 44 3.99 -1.41 13.65
CA GLU A 44 4.86 -2.38 12.98
C GLU A 44 4.38 -3.81 13.24
N ALA A 45 4.12 -4.13 14.52
CA ALA A 45 3.59 -5.42 14.91
C ALA A 45 2.22 -5.67 14.28
N PHE A 46 1.34 -4.66 14.29
CA PHE A 46 0.02 -4.77 13.68
C PHE A 46 0.10 -4.96 12.16
N ALA A 47 0.93 -4.19 11.45
CA ALA A 47 1.08 -4.32 10.01
C ALA A 47 1.56 -5.72 9.63
N THR A 48 2.58 -6.23 10.32
CA THR A 48 3.11 -7.59 10.11
C THR A 48 2.05 -8.65 10.38
N ALA A 49 1.35 -8.56 11.52
CA ALA A 49 0.31 -9.52 11.88
C ALA A 49 -0.86 -9.51 10.88
N TYR A 50 -1.29 -8.32 10.46
CA TYR A 50 -2.39 -8.18 9.51
C TYR A 50 -1.99 -8.64 8.10
N PHE A 51 -0.76 -8.34 7.65
CA PHE A 51 -0.21 -8.85 6.39
C PHE A 51 -0.22 -10.38 6.36
N ASN A 52 0.27 -11.01 7.43
CA ASN A 52 0.28 -12.48 7.56
C ASN A 52 -1.13 -13.07 7.63
N HIS A 53 -2.05 -12.41 8.34
CA HIS A 53 -3.44 -12.84 8.45
C HIS A 53 -4.16 -12.81 7.10
N LEU A 54 -3.96 -11.74 6.32
CA LEU A 54 -4.55 -11.62 4.99
C LEU A 54 -4.05 -12.69 4.03
N GLY A 55 -2.81 -13.18 4.23
CA GLY A 55 -2.19 -14.13 3.32
C GLY A 55 -2.02 -13.58 1.89
N ILE A 56 -1.90 -12.24 1.77
CA ILE A 56 -1.78 -11.55 0.50
C ILE A 56 -0.44 -11.82 -0.18
N GLY A 57 -0.50 -11.90 -1.50
CA GLY A 57 0.60 -12.29 -2.36
C GLY A 57 0.58 -13.79 -2.64
N LYS A 58 0.94 -14.15 -3.87
CA LYS A 58 1.04 -15.57 -4.25
C LYS A 58 2.05 -16.26 -3.35
N ARG A 59 1.64 -17.33 -2.65
CA ARG A 59 2.47 -18.06 -1.68
C ARG A 59 3.85 -18.43 -2.20
N GLU A 60 3.93 -18.77 -3.48
CA GLU A 60 5.16 -19.17 -4.17
C GLU A 60 6.10 -17.99 -4.45
N ARG A 61 5.56 -16.80 -4.70
CA ARG A 61 6.32 -15.61 -5.09
C ARG A 61 6.47 -14.59 -3.98
N HIS A 62 5.73 -14.74 -2.88
CA HIS A 62 5.69 -13.77 -1.76
C HIS A 62 5.47 -12.34 -2.25
N SER A 63 4.56 -12.15 -3.22
CA SER A 63 4.35 -10.91 -3.97
C SER A 63 3.29 -9.98 -3.37
N GLY A 64 3.17 -9.97 -2.05
CA GLY A 64 2.17 -9.16 -1.33
C GLY A 64 2.71 -7.80 -0.90
N VAL A 65 1.86 -6.77 -0.90
CA VAL A 65 2.12 -5.47 -0.28
C VAL A 65 0.91 -5.01 0.53
N LEU A 66 1.12 -4.57 1.77
CA LEU A 66 0.10 -3.91 2.59
C LEU A 66 0.48 -2.45 2.82
N ILE A 67 -0.40 -1.52 2.44
CA ILE A 67 -0.31 -0.12 2.83
C ILE A 67 -1.27 0.13 4.01
N LEU A 68 -0.72 0.26 5.21
CA LEU A 68 -1.44 0.59 6.43
C LEU A 68 -1.34 2.10 6.73
N VAL A 69 -2.47 2.75 6.94
CA VAL A 69 -2.55 4.16 7.38
C VAL A 69 -3.22 4.22 8.74
N VAL A 70 -2.49 4.73 9.73
CA VAL A 70 -2.98 5.00 11.09
C VAL A 70 -3.28 6.49 11.22
N VAL A 71 -4.56 6.82 11.22
CA VAL A 71 -5.06 8.18 10.96
C VAL A 71 -4.69 9.14 12.09
N ASP A 72 -4.93 8.77 13.34
CA ASP A 72 -4.72 9.64 14.50
C ASP A 72 -3.24 9.91 14.81
N ARG A 73 -2.38 8.92 14.57
CA ARG A 73 -0.92 9.04 14.67
C ARG A 73 -0.29 9.68 13.44
N ARG A 74 -1.04 9.87 12.35
CA ARG A 74 -0.54 10.27 11.01
C ARG A 74 0.66 9.42 10.56
N ARG A 75 0.60 8.11 10.84
CA ARG A 75 1.63 7.15 10.48
C ARG A 75 1.19 6.28 9.33
N VAL A 76 2.15 5.88 8.51
CA VAL A 76 1.95 4.98 7.38
C VAL A 76 3.01 3.89 7.47
N ARG A 77 2.61 2.65 7.22
CA ARG A 77 3.51 1.51 7.09
C ARG A 77 3.21 0.81 5.78
N ILE A 78 4.26 0.53 4.99
CA ILE A 78 4.17 -0.30 3.79
C ILE A 78 4.89 -1.61 4.10
N GLU A 79 4.13 -2.66 4.40
CA GLU A 79 4.64 -4.02 4.60
C GLU A 79 4.80 -4.69 3.24
N VAL A 80 5.94 -5.34 3.00
CA VAL A 80 6.29 -5.90 1.69
C VAL A 80 6.71 -7.35 1.88
N GLY A 81 6.15 -8.24 1.05
CA GLY A 81 6.56 -9.64 1.03
C GLY A 81 7.96 -9.80 0.45
N ARG A 82 8.70 -10.81 0.94
CA ARG A 82 10.11 -11.04 0.59
C ARG A 82 10.43 -11.04 -0.91
N GLY A 83 9.52 -11.52 -1.75
CA GLY A 83 9.74 -11.55 -3.20
C GLY A 83 9.79 -10.18 -3.87
N LEU A 84 9.27 -9.15 -3.19
CA LEU A 84 9.25 -7.77 -3.68
C LEU A 84 10.26 -6.87 -2.96
N GLU A 85 10.94 -7.34 -1.90
CA GLU A 85 11.93 -6.53 -1.15
C GLU A 85 13.05 -5.93 -2.02
N PRO A 86 13.60 -6.62 -3.04
CA PRO A 86 14.61 -6.02 -3.92
C PRO A 86 14.07 -4.86 -4.78
N VAL A 87 12.75 -4.79 -4.95
CA VAL A 87 12.08 -3.82 -5.83
C VAL A 87 11.45 -2.69 -5.02
N VAL A 88 10.70 -3.04 -3.98
CA VAL A 88 10.08 -2.12 -3.03
C VAL A 88 10.91 -2.18 -1.75
N THR A 89 12.11 -1.60 -1.81
CA THR A 89 13.03 -1.54 -0.66
C THR A 89 12.45 -0.69 0.47
N GLN A 90 12.98 -0.85 1.67
CA GLN A 90 12.62 0.00 2.81
C GLN A 90 12.79 1.49 2.49
N GLU A 91 13.89 1.86 1.81
CA GLU A 91 14.13 3.25 1.41
C GLU A 91 13.10 3.74 0.38
N ALA A 92 12.77 2.92 -0.62
CA ALA A 92 11.75 3.26 -1.62
C ALA A 92 10.37 3.44 -0.96
N ALA A 93 9.99 2.54 -0.06
CA ALA A 93 8.76 2.65 0.71
C ALA A 93 8.70 3.92 1.55
N GLN A 94 9.79 4.26 2.27
CA GLN A 94 9.87 5.51 3.04
C GLN A 94 9.74 6.74 2.13
N ARG A 95 10.40 6.73 0.97
CA ARG A 95 10.30 7.81 -0.02
C ARG A 95 8.87 8.01 -0.50
N ILE A 96 8.17 6.93 -0.87
CA ILE A 96 6.76 6.98 -1.27
C ILE A 96 5.91 7.58 -0.14
N ILE A 97 6.11 7.14 1.11
CA ILE A 97 5.36 7.67 2.25
C ILE A 97 5.59 9.19 2.39
N HIS A 98 6.84 9.64 2.39
CA HIS A 98 7.18 11.03 2.69
C HIS A 98 6.92 12.01 1.54
N GLU A 99 7.24 11.61 0.31
CA GLU A 99 7.18 12.47 -0.87
C GLU A 99 5.84 12.39 -1.61
N VAL A 100 5.16 11.23 -1.55
CA VAL A 100 3.91 11.00 -2.32
C VAL A 100 2.68 11.04 -1.44
N MET A 101 2.66 10.28 -0.34
CA MET A 101 1.45 10.08 0.46
C MET A 101 1.23 11.19 1.49
N ALA A 102 2.27 11.51 2.28
CA ALA A 102 2.19 12.46 3.38
C ALA A 102 1.71 13.87 2.97
N PRO A 103 2.08 14.44 1.80
CA PRO A 103 1.55 15.74 1.37
C PRO A 103 0.03 15.78 1.26
N ALA A 104 -0.59 14.74 0.71
CA ALA A 104 -2.05 14.64 0.59
C ALA A 104 -2.71 14.48 1.97
N PHE A 105 -2.12 13.66 2.85
CA PHE A 105 -2.61 13.44 4.21
C PHE A 105 -2.57 14.70 5.08
N ARG A 106 -1.53 15.54 4.92
CA ARG A 106 -1.46 16.86 5.58
C ARG A 106 -2.64 17.76 5.23
N SER A 107 -3.24 17.58 4.06
CA SER A 107 -4.41 18.33 3.59
C SER A 107 -5.74 17.58 3.82
N GLY A 108 -5.74 16.49 4.59
CA GLY A 108 -6.93 15.66 4.83
C GLY A 108 -7.39 14.82 3.63
N ARG A 109 -6.62 14.79 2.54
CA ARG A 109 -6.95 14.06 1.30
C ARG A 109 -6.42 12.62 1.37
N TYR A 110 -7.03 11.82 2.25
CA TYR A 110 -6.61 10.44 2.50
C TYR A 110 -6.81 9.51 1.30
N GLY A 111 -7.94 9.62 0.60
CA GLY A 111 -8.17 8.83 -0.61
C GLY A 111 -7.13 9.11 -1.70
N GLU A 112 -6.87 10.38 -1.99
CA GLU A 112 -5.80 10.79 -2.92
C GLU A 112 -4.44 10.22 -2.50
N GLY A 113 -4.03 10.39 -1.23
CA GLY A 113 -2.73 9.93 -0.77
C GLY A 113 -2.55 8.41 -0.86
N VAL A 114 -3.61 7.64 -0.57
CA VAL A 114 -3.57 6.17 -0.69
C VAL A 114 -3.51 5.74 -2.15
N ILE A 115 -4.33 6.35 -3.02
CA ILE A 115 -4.31 6.06 -4.46
C ILE A 115 -2.90 6.32 -5.03
N ARG A 116 -2.32 7.48 -4.75
CA ARG A 116 -0.98 7.82 -5.23
C ARG A 116 0.11 6.90 -4.66
N GLY A 117 -0.06 6.45 -3.42
CA GLY A 117 0.81 5.44 -2.81
C GLY A 117 0.78 4.10 -3.57
N VAL A 118 -0.42 3.60 -3.88
CA VAL A 118 -0.59 2.37 -4.69
C VAL A 118 -0.04 2.57 -6.10
N GLU A 119 -0.28 3.71 -6.74
CA GLU A 119 0.28 4.03 -8.07
C GLU A 119 1.81 3.97 -8.06
N ALA A 120 2.44 4.58 -7.05
CA ALA A 120 3.90 4.60 -6.92
C ALA A 120 4.48 3.20 -6.65
N VAL A 121 3.87 2.42 -5.75
CA VAL A 121 4.28 1.03 -5.50
C VAL A 121 4.13 0.19 -6.77
N GLY A 122 2.98 0.26 -7.42
CA GLY A 122 2.72 -0.47 -8.66
C GLY A 122 3.69 -0.08 -9.78
N ALA A 123 4.07 1.20 -9.89
CA ALA A 123 5.07 1.65 -10.86
C ALA A 123 6.45 1.03 -10.63
N LEU A 124 6.90 0.90 -9.37
CA LEU A 124 8.16 0.22 -9.04
C LEU A 124 8.15 -1.24 -9.48
N ILE A 125 7.06 -1.96 -9.16
CA ILE A 125 6.90 -3.38 -9.47
C ILE A 125 6.87 -3.59 -10.99
N ARG A 126 6.05 -2.83 -11.73
CA ARG A 126 5.99 -2.87 -13.20
C ARG A 126 7.35 -2.62 -13.85
N ALA A 127 8.10 -1.63 -13.33
CA ALA A 127 9.41 -1.32 -13.86
C ALA A 127 10.41 -2.47 -13.63
N ALA A 128 10.31 -3.21 -12.53
CA ALA A 128 11.12 -4.39 -12.29
C ALA A 128 10.77 -5.53 -13.25
N GLU A 129 9.49 -5.86 -13.41
CA GLU A 129 9.01 -6.90 -14.34
C GLU A 129 9.43 -6.59 -15.79
N ALA A 130 9.31 -5.34 -16.22
CA ALA A 130 9.72 -4.91 -17.55
C ALA A 130 11.23 -5.04 -17.79
N ARG A 131 12.06 -5.03 -16.75
CA ARG A 131 13.51 -5.30 -16.86
C ARG A 131 13.79 -6.80 -16.89
N ALA A 132 13.07 -7.59 -16.09
CA ALA A 132 13.20 -9.04 -16.04
C ALA A 132 12.80 -9.71 -17.37
N GLY A 133 11.72 -9.24 -18.01
CA GLY A 133 11.26 -9.76 -19.31
C GLY A 133 12.10 -9.33 -20.52
N ARG A 134 13.18 -8.54 -20.32
CA ARG A 134 14.14 -8.15 -21.37
C ARG A 134 15.45 -8.94 -21.30
N ALA A 135 15.62 -9.79 -20.29
CA ALA A 135 16.78 -10.68 -20.12
C ALA A 135 16.47 -12.06 -20.72
#